data_AF-A0AAV2QNK6-F1
#
_entry.id   AF-A0AAV2QNK6-F1
#
_cell.length_a   1.000
_cell.length_b   1.000
_cell.length_c   1.000
_cell.angle_alpha   90.00
_cell.angle_beta   90.00
_cell.angle_gamma   90.00
#
_symmetry.space_group_name_H-M   'P 1'
#
loop_
_entity.id
_entity.type
_entity.pdbx_description
1 polymer ?
#
loop_
_entity_poly.entity_id
_entity_poly.type
_entity_poly.pdbx_seq_one_letter_code
_entity_poly.pdbx_strand_id
1 'polypeptide(L)'
;MMKVTVWSVLGGKVSGYLVVDVPATTTVDALLQSFCKQKGSSCAHGYGLRNRDGLILNPQKTLKQSHIGDGDILTLGLSDEQEPTFGFGSWGIVAVAAFIVGIVGIVLTVIFFLVPPNQPVQYGIVIDAGSSHSEVVLVRWEDDMVVKVNKCALTGGINSFRSHSEDLVSYLTPCLSEVLCSECWEHINKQQTPLFLGATAGMRILRDFDKEGADLILETLREYLITNTSFPVTHDDVKIITGEKEGISGWISANFLIPNYTR
;
A
#
# COMPACT_ATOMS: atom_id res chain seq x y z
N MET A 1 18.65 57.31 31.62
CA MET A 1 19.27 55.96 31.59
C MET A 1 18.23 55.02 31.02
N MET A 2 18.66 53.97 30.33
CA MET A 2 17.82 52.92 29.76
C MET A 2 18.30 51.57 30.28
N LYS A 3 17.36 50.63 30.45
CA LYS A 3 17.58 49.26 30.85
C LYS A 3 17.71 48.41 29.61
N VAL A 4 18.85 47.77 29.42
CA VAL A 4 19.04 46.81 28.34
C VAL A 4 19.34 45.46 28.96
N THR A 5 18.67 44.42 28.50
CA THR A 5 18.96 43.05 28.94
C THR A 5 19.96 42.43 27.97
N VAL A 6 21.12 42.03 28.47
CA VAL A 6 22.09 41.26 27.67
C VAL A 6 21.98 39.80 28.08
N TRP A 7 21.57 38.95 27.14
CA TRP A 7 21.43 37.51 27.29
C TRP A 7 22.59 36.79 26.58
N SER A 8 23.37 36.00 27.31
CA SER A 8 24.47 35.23 26.74
C SER A 8 24.04 33.83 26.34
N VAL A 9 24.26 33.48 25.07
CA VAL A 9 24.16 32.09 24.58
C VAL A 9 25.48 31.32 24.75
N LEU A 10 26.53 32.00 25.23
CA LEU A 10 27.84 31.40 25.47
C LEU A 10 27.89 30.74 26.86
N GLY A 11 28.55 29.58 26.92
CA GLY A 11 28.76 28.85 28.17
C GLY A 11 29.82 29.47 29.08
N GLY A 12 29.97 28.92 30.28
CA GLY A 12 31.01 29.31 31.23
C GLY A 12 30.70 30.57 32.04
N LYS A 13 31.74 31.36 32.38
CA LYS A 13 31.63 32.51 33.30
C LYS A 13 30.72 33.65 32.79
N VAL A 14 30.52 33.73 31.48
CA VAL A 14 29.69 34.76 30.84
C VAL A 14 28.25 34.29 30.58
N SER A 15 27.85 33.12 31.08
CA SER A 15 26.50 32.57 30.85
C SER A 15 25.37 33.31 31.59
N GLY A 16 24.15 33.10 31.11
CA GLY A 16 22.93 33.71 31.65
C GLY A 16 22.74 35.16 31.17
N TYR A 17 21.99 35.95 31.93
CA TYR A 17 21.67 37.34 31.57
C TYR A 17 22.07 38.34 32.65
N LEU A 18 22.10 39.61 32.25
CA LEU A 18 22.19 40.79 33.13
C LEU A 18 21.32 41.89 32.55
N VAL A 19 20.67 42.64 33.42
CA VAL A 19 20.03 43.91 33.05
C VAL A 19 21.02 45.02 33.38
N VAL A 20 21.42 45.79 32.38
CA VAL A 20 22.42 46.85 32.52
C VAL A 20 21.72 48.20 32.33
N ASP A 21 21.83 49.05 33.35
CA ASP A 21 21.39 50.45 33.28
C ASP A 21 22.48 51.31 32.64
N VAL A 22 22.26 51.78 31.42
CA VAL A 22 23.24 52.58 30.65
C VAL A 22 22.60 53.81 30.00
N PRO A 23 23.37 54.88 29.73
CA PRO A 23 22.92 55.95 28.84
C PRO A 23 22.73 55.48 27.39
N ALA A 24 21.75 56.02 26.66
CA ALA A 24 21.51 55.70 25.25
C ALA A 24 22.67 56.08 24.31
N THR A 25 23.60 56.92 24.78
CA THR A 25 24.82 57.34 24.08
C THR A 25 25.98 56.37 24.26
N THR A 26 25.83 55.32 25.08
CA THR A 26 26.84 54.27 25.27
C THR A 26 27.07 53.52 23.96
N THR A 27 28.32 53.17 23.65
CA THR A 27 28.63 52.34 22.48
C THR A 27 28.31 50.87 22.77
N VAL A 28 28.04 50.11 21.71
CA VAL A 28 27.80 48.66 21.81
C VAL A 28 28.99 47.95 22.45
N ASP A 29 30.23 48.34 22.11
CA ASP A 29 31.45 47.79 22.72
C ASP A 29 31.53 48.11 24.23
N ALA A 30 31.24 49.35 24.63
CA ALA A 30 31.26 49.72 26.04
C ALA A 30 30.21 48.95 26.87
N LEU A 31 29.03 48.68 26.29
CA LEU A 31 28.01 47.83 26.90
C LEU A 31 28.51 46.39 27.05
N LEU A 32 29.14 45.84 26.00
CA LEU A 32 29.71 44.50 26.02
C LEU A 32 30.79 44.35 27.10
N GLN A 33 31.73 45.29 27.17
CA GLN A 33 32.78 45.31 28.19
C GLN A 33 32.21 45.42 29.62
N SER A 34 31.18 46.25 29.80
CA SER A 34 30.47 46.38 31.08
C SER A 34 29.82 45.05 31.50
N PHE A 35 29.18 44.35 30.57
CA PHE A 35 28.58 43.04 30.81
C PHE A 35 29.63 42.00 31.25
N CYS A 36 30.73 41.85 30.51
CA CYS A 36 31.78 40.88 30.87
C CYS A 36 32.40 41.21 32.24
N LYS A 37 32.67 42.49 32.50
CA LYS A 37 33.22 42.96 33.79
C LYS A 37 32.32 42.60 34.96
N GLN A 38 30.99 42.79 34.81
CA GLN A 38 30.02 42.42 35.84
C GLN A 38 29.89 40.90 36.02
N LYS A 39 30.11 40.12 34.95
CA LYS A 39 30.23 38.65 35.01
C LYS A 39 31.59 38.16 35.53
N GLY A 40 32.51 39.06 35.91
CA GLY A 40 33.82 38.70 36.44
C GLY A 40 34.74 38.05 35.40
N SER A 41 34.60 38.41 34.13
CA SER A 41 35.40 37.90 33.01
C SER A 41 35.85 39.02 32.06
N SER A 42 36.93 38.80 31.31
CA SER A 42 37.35 39.68 30.22
C SER A 42 36.63 39.27 28.92
N CYS A 43 36.08 40.21 28.16
CA CYS A 43 35.48 39.87 26.87
C CYS A 43 36.54 39.32 25.90
N ALA A 44 36.27 38.18 25.27
CA ALA A 44 37.15 37.61 24.25
C ALA A 44 37.02 38.40 22.91
N HIS A 45 38.07 38.36 22.09
CA HIS A 45 38.17 39.10 20.82
C HIS A 45 37.16 38.67 19.72
N GLY A 46 36.28 37.73 20.00
CA GLY A 46 35.24 37.25 19.08
C GLY A 46 33.83 37.40 19.63
N TYR A 47 33.61 38.22 20.66
CA TYR A 47 32.27 38.43 21.24
C TYR A 47 31.53 39.57 20.53
N GLY A 48 30.26 39.34 20.23
CA GLY A 48 29.40 40.29 19.56
C GLY A 48 28.00 40.32 20.17
N LEU A 49 27.41 41.51 20.24
CA LEU A 49 26.02 41.70 20.63
C LEU A 49 25.12 41.70 19.39
N ARG A 50 23.96 41.07 19.50
CA ARG A 50 22.95 40.99 18.45
C ARG A 50 21.65 41.60 18.91
N ASN A 51 20.91 42.16 17.96
CA ASN A 51 19.54 42.62 18.22
C ASN A 51 18.56 41.42 18.25
N ARG A 52 17.27 41.71 18.45
CA ARG A 52 16.19 40.72 18.46
C ARG A 52 16.07 39.91 17.15
N ASP A 53 16.50 40.47 16.04
CA ASP A 53 16.46 39.83 14.71
C ASP A 53 17.70 38.97 14.44
N GLY A 54 18.62 38.84 15.41
CA GLY A 54 19.86 38.08 15.27
C GLY A 54 20.96 38.80 14.48
N LEU A 55 20.79 40.08 14.15
CA LEU A 55 21.79 40.89 13.44
C LEU A 55 22.87 41.37 14.38
N ILE A 56 24.14 41.21 13.98
CA ILE A 56 25.31 41.65 14.74
C ILE A 56 25.36 43.18 14.74
N LEU A 57 25.41 43.75 15.94
CA LEU A 57 25.50 45.18 16.15
C LEU A 57 26.94 45.66 15.92
N ASN A 58 27.07 46.82 15.28
CA ASN A 58 28.39 47.44 15.08
C ASN A 58 28.95 47.93 16.43
N PRO A 59 30.13 47.44 16.88
CA PRO A 59 30.71 47.78 18.19
C PRO A 59 30.94 49.29 18.41
N GLN A 60 31.18 50.05 17.32
CA GLN A 60 31.50 51.48 17.36
C GLN A 60 30.26 52.38 17.38
N LYS A 61 29.06 51.86 17.08
CA LYS A 61 27.82 52.64 17.12
C LYS A 61 27.29 52.77 18.54
N THR A 62 26.63 53.89 18.81
CA THR A 62 25.87 54.07 20.06
C THR A 62 24.60 53.23 20.05
N LEU A 63 24.07 52.88 21.23
CA LEU A 63 22.81 52.15 21.36
C LEU A 63 21.68 52.86 20.61
N LYS A 64 21.61 54.20 20.70
CA LYS A 64 20.65 55.01 19.94
C LYS A 64 20.82 54.92 18.42
N GLN A 65 22.06 54.91 17.91
CA GLN A 65 22.35 54.76 16.47
C GLN A 65 22.09 53.34 15.96
N SER A 66 22.14 52.36 16.86
CA SER A 66 21.79 50.96 16.61
C SER A 66 20.30 50.67 16.83
N HIS A 67 19.48 51.71 17.03
CA HIS A 67 18.03 51.61 17.28
C HIS A 67 17.66 50.76 18.51
N ILE A 68 18.54 50.69 19.51
CA ILE A 68 18.27 50.00 20.77
C ILE A 68 17.59 50.96 21.74
N GLY A 69 16.44 50.56 22.25
CA GLY A 69 15.57 51.28 23.18
C GLY A 69 15.52 50.68 24.59
N ASP A 70 14.83 51.37 25.49
CA ASP A 70 14.61 50.91 26.86
C ASP A 70 13.77 49.61 26.87
N GLY A 71 14.24 48.60 27.60
CA GLY A 71 13.62 47.28 27.67
C GLY A 71 14.07 46.29 26.59
N ASP A 72 14.93 46.70 25.65
CA ASP A 72 15.40 45.81 24.60
C ASP A 72 16.30 44.68 25.14
N ILE A 73 16.24 43.55 24.44
CA ILE A 73 17.03 42.37 24.73
C ILE A 73 18.08 42.19 23.63
N LEU A 74 19.34 42.15 24.03
CA LEU A 74 20.49 41.89 23.17
C LEU A 74 21.05 40.50 23.47
N THR A 75 21.46 39.80 22.42
CA THR A 75 22.04 38.45 22.55
C THR A 75 23.55 38.51 22.36
N LEU A 76 24.31 38.05 23.35
CA LEU A 76 25.76 37.88 23.28
C LEU A 76 26.11 36.51 22.69
N GLY A 77 26.86 36.48 21.59
CA GLY A 77 27.38 35.29 20.94
C GLY A 77 28.73 35.53 20.28
N LEU A 78 29.22 34.57 19.49
CA LEU A 78 30.42 34.76 18.68
C LEU A 78 30.14 35.69 17.49
N SER A 79 31.06 36.60 17.17
CA SER A 79 30.91 37.59 16.09
C SER A 79 30.96 37.00 14.68
N ASP A 80 31.46 35.76 14.53
CA ASP A 80 31.62 35.12 13.21
C ASP A 80 30.48 34.16 12.85
N GLU A 81 29.59 33.80 13.79
CA GLU A 81 28.54 32.81 13.55
C GLU A 81 27.18 33.45 13.26
N GLN A 82 26.92 33.92 12.04
CA GLN A 82 25.59 34.42 11.70
C GLN A 82 24.58 33.27 11.58
N GLU A 83 24.07 32.78 12.72
CA GLU A 83 22.96 31.82 12.77
C GLU A 83 21.72 32.42 12.10
N PRO A 84 21.21 31.83 11.00
CA PRO A 84 20.00 32.29 10.35
C PRO A 84 18.82 31.94 11.23
N THR A 85 18.43 32.84 12.15
CA THR A 85 17.22 32.63 12.94
C THR A 85 15.99 32.73 12.03
N PHE A 86 15.13 31.71 12.10
CA PHE A 86 13.83 31.70 11.42
C PHE A 86 12.97 32.86 11.92
N GLY A 87 12.97 33.98 11.18
CA GLY A 87 12.14 35.15 11.49
C GLY A 87 10.64 34.85 11.45
N PHE A 88 9.85 35.65 12.17
CA PHE A 88 8.40 35.48 12.33
C PHE A 88 7.61 35.42 10.99
N GLY A 89 8.17 35.87 9.86
CA GLY A 89 7.57 35.75 8.52
C GLY A 89 7.50 34.31 7.99
N SER A 90 8.30 33.38 8.52
CA SER A 90 8.34 31.99 8.06
C SER A 90 7.15 31.15 8.55
N TRP A 91 6.47 31.56 9.64
CA TRP A 91 5.31 30.83 10.16
C TRP A 91 4.12 30.83 9.20
N GLY A 92 3.94 31.88 8.40
CA GLY A 92 2.92 31.92 7.35
C GLY A 92 3.19 30.88 6.25
N ILE A 93 4.45 30.71 5.86
CA ILE A 93 4.86 29.71 4.86
C ILE A 93 4.63 28.30 5.40
N VAL A 94 5.00 28.05 6.66
CA VAL A 94 4.76 26.76 7.32
C VAL A 94 3.27 26.46 7.43
N ALA A 95 2.43 27.45 7.77
CA ALA A 95 0.99 27.28 7.85
C ALA A 95 0.36 26.95 6.48
N VAL A 96 0.78 27.65 5.42
CA VAL A 96 0.32 27.38 4.05
C VAL A 96 0.76 25.99 3.59
N ALA A 97 2.00 25.61 3.86
CA ALA A 97 2.50 24.27 3.53
C ALA A 97 1.72 23.18 4.26
N ALA A 98 1.46 23.34 5.56
CA ALA A 98 0.67 22.39 6.34
C ALA A 98 -0.77 22.26 5.82
N PHE A 99 -1.39 23.36 5.42
CA PHE A 99 -2.73 23.36 4.84
C PHE A 99 -2.78 22.61 3.50
N ILE A 100 -1.80 22.82 2.62
CA ILE A 100 -1.69 22.11 1.33
C ILE A 100 -1.54 20.60 1.58
N VAL A 101 -0.67 20.20 2.51
CA VAL A 101 -0.49 18.78 2.87
C VAL A 101 -1.79 18.18 3.40
N GLY A 102 -2.53 18.91 4.24
CA GLY A 102 -3.84 18.50 4.74
C GLY A 102 -4.85 18.28 3.62
N ILE A 103 -4.96 19.23 2.67
CA ILE A 103 -5.84 19.09 1.50
C ILE A 103 -5.44 17.89 0.66
N VAL A 104 -4.16 17.71 0.36
CA VAL A 104 -3.67 16.57 -0.43
C VAL A 104 -4.01 15.25 0.27
N GLY A 105 -3.82 15.15 1.58
CA GLY A 105 -4.18 13.97 2.36
C GLY A 105 -5.68 13.66 2.31
N ILE A 106 -6.53 14.68 2.44
CA ILE A 106 -7.99 14.52 2.33
C ILE A 106 -8.36 14.06 0.92
N VAL A 107 -7.83 14.70 -0.12
CA VAL A 107 -8.11 14.35 -1.52
C VAL A 107 -7.71 12.90 -1.81
N LEU A 108 -6.52 12.47 -1.37
CA LEU A 108 -6.07 11.08 -1.54
C LEU A 108 -6.97 10.09 -0.81
N THR A 109 -7.41 10.44 0.41
CA THR A 109 -8.34 9.60 1.18
C THR A 109 -9.69 9.50 0.47
N VAL A 110 -10.23 10.62 -0.02
CA VAL A 110 -11.49 10.66 -0.75
C VAL A 110 -11.40 9.84 -2.04
N ILE A 111 -10.31 9.96 -2.81
CA ILE A 111 -10.11 9.15 -4.02
C ILE A 111 -10.08 7.66 -3.67
N PHE A 112 -9.35 7.27 -2.62
CA PHE A 112 -9.26 5.86 -2.19
C PHE A 112 -10.62 5.26 -1.81
N PHE A 113 -11.52 6.05 -1.21
CA PHE A 113 -12.85 5.58 -0.81
C PHE A 113 -13.92 5.70 -1.89
N LEU A 114 -13.84 6.71 -2.77
CA LEU A 114 -14.87 6.97 -3.79
C LEU A 114 -14.60 6.29 -5.13
N VAL A 115 -13.33 6.00 -5.43
CA VAL A 115 -12.94 5.26 -6.62
C VAL A 115 -12.64 3.82 -6.18
N PRO A 116 -13.62 2.89 -6.25
CA PRO A 116 -13.31 1.50 -6.01
C PRO A 116 -12.20 1.08 -6.98
N PRO A 117 -11.18 0.33 -6.53
CA PRO A 117 -10.24 -0.26 -7.47
C PRO A 117 -11.04 -1.07 -8.48
N ASN A 118 -10.67 -1.00 -9.76
CA ASN A 118 -11.20 -1.94 -10.75
C ASN A 118 -10.97 -3.35 -10.18
N GLN A 119 -12.05 -4.01 -9.75
CA GLN A 119 -11.98 -5.38 -9.30
C GLN A 119 -11.48 -6.17 -10.51
N PRO A 120 -10.40 -6.96 -10.38
CA PRO A 120 -9.97 -7.80 -11.47
C PRO A 120 -11.12 -8.76 -11.80
N VAL A 121 -11.45 -8.88 -13.09
CA VAL A 121 -12.44 -9.84 -13.57
C VAL A 121 -12.01 -11.22 -13.08
N GLN A 122 -12.91 -11.89 -12.34
CA GLN A 122 -12.63 -13.21 -11.80
C GLN A 122 -13.09 -14.26 -12.81
N TYR A 123 -12.31 -15.35 -12.91
CA TYR A 123 -12.56 -16.46 -13.83
C TYR A 123 -12.57 -17.78 -13.08
N GLY A 124 -13.25 -18.76 -13.65
CA GLY A 124 -13.41 -20.09 -13.05
C GLY A 124 -13.57 -21.14 -14.13
N ILE A 125 -13.06 -22.34 -13.87
CA ILE A 125 -13.07 -23.44 -14.82
C ILE A 125 -13.81 -24.62 -14.18
N VAL A 126 -14.80 -25.15 -14.89
CA VAL A 126 -15.54 -26.33 -14.47
C VAL A 126 -15.37 -27.40 -15.52
N ILE A 127 -14.95 -28.59 -15.10
CA ILE A 127 -14.82 -29.78 -15.92
C ILE A 127 -15.88 -30.77 -15.46
N ASP A 128 -16.93 -30.96 -16.26
CA ASP A 128 -17.92 -32.00 -16.05
C ASP A 128 -17.46 -33.25 -16.79
N ALA A 129 -17.10 -34.29 -16.03
CA ALA A 129 -16.61 -35.55 -16.56
C ALA A 129 -17.72 -36.60 -16.48
N GLY A 130 -18.56 -36.60 -17.51
CA GLY A 130 -19.69 -37.51 -17.67
C GLY A 130 -19.30 -38.90 -18.15
N SER A 131 -20.31 -39.79 -18.27
CA SER A 131 -20.14 -41.16 -18.78
C SER A 131 -20.13 -41.27 -20.30
N SER A 132 -20.72 -40.28 -20.99
CA SER A 132 -20.92 -40.30 -22.45
C SER A 132 -20.35 -39.07 -23.13
N HIS A 133 -20.18 -37.99 -22.38
CA HIS A 133 -19.56 -36.75 -22.80
C HIS A 133 -18.80 -36.18 -21.61
N SER A 134 -17.74 -35.43 -21.90
CA SER A 134 -17.07 -34.58 -20.92
C SER A 134 -17.05 -33.16 -21.46
N GLU A 135 -17.13 -32.15 -20.61
CA GLU A 135 -17.05 -30.75 -21.04
C GLU A 135 -16.15 -29.92 -20.14
N VAL A 136 -15.48 -28.94 -20.73
CA VAL A 136 -14.71 -27.91 -20.04
C VAL A 136 -15.41 -26.58 -20.29
N VAL A 137 -15.75 -25.89 -19.22
CA VAL A 137 -16.47 -24.62 -19.25
C VAL A 137 -15.65 -23.54 -18.55
N LEU A 138 -15.41 -22.44 -19.25
CA LEU A 138 -14.87 -21.21 -18.69
C LEU A 138 -16.02 -20.26 -18.35
N VAL A 139 -16.05 -19.82 -17.11
CA VAL A 139 -16.98 -18.81 -16.62
C VAL A 139 -16.22 -17.59 -16.13
N ARG A 140 -16.87 -16.44 -16.18
CA ARG A 140 -16.40 -15.20 -15.55
C ARG A 140 -17.48 -14.61 -14.67
N TRP A 141 -17.06 -13.94 -13.62
CA TRP A 141 -17.96 -13.15 -12.77
C TRP A 141 -18.07 -11.73 -13.30
N GLU A 142 -19.29 -11.29 -13.53
CA GLU A 142 -19.67 -9.92 -13.87
C GLU A 142 -20.61 -9.42 -12.77
N ASP A 143 -20.11 -8.57 -11.87
CA ASP A 143 -20.82 -8.14 -10.66
C ASP A 143 -21.34 -9.35 -9.85
N ASP A 144 -22.66 -9.46 -9.67
CA ASP A 144 -23.31 -10.56 -8.95
C ASP A 144 -23.67 -11.76 -9.85
N MET A 145 -23.29 -11.71 -11.14
CA MET A 145 -23.67 -12.70 -12.14
C MET A 145 -22.48 -13.53 -12.63
N VAL A 146 -22.76 -14.78 -12.98
CA VAL A 146 -21.79 -15.70 -13.58
C VAL A 146 -22.17 -15.87 -15.05
N VAL A 147 -21.25 -15.55 -15.94
CA VAL A 147 -21.44 -15.63 -17.39
C VAL A 147 -20.54 -16.70 -17.96
N LYS A 148 -21.11 -17.57 -18.80
CA LYS A 148 -20.34 -18.56 -19.55
C LYS A 148 -19.59 -17.86 -20.68
N VAL A 149 -18.27 -17.91 -20.63
CA VAL A 149 -17.38 -17.30 -21.62
C VAL A 149 -17.17 -18.22 -22.80
N ASN A 150 -16.73 -19.45 -22.51
CA ASN A 150 -16.46 -20.44 -23.53
C ASN A 150 -16.72 -21.86 -23.00
N LYS A 151 -16.90 -22.80 -23.92
CA LYS A 151 -17.00 -24.21 -23.61
C LYS A 151 -16.35 -25.05 -24.71
N CYS A 152 -15.80 -26.18 -24.32
CA CYS A 152 -15.42 -27.24 -25.24
C CYS A 152 -16.02 -28.56 -24.75
N ALA A 153 -16.55 -29.35 -25.68
CA ALA A 153 -17.15 -30.64 -25.40
C ALA A 153 -16.30 -31.75 -26.03
N LEU A 154 -16.02 -32.78 -25.24
CA LEU A 154 -15.31 -33.98 -25.64
C LEU A 154 -16.30 -35.13 -25.74
N THR A 155 -16.09 -35.98 -26.75
CA THR A 155 -16.89 -37.19 -26.93
C THR A 155 -16.36 -38.29 -26.02
N GLY A 156 -17.26 -39.07 -25.39
CA GLY A 156 -16.88 -40.14 -24.47
C GLY A 156 -16.77 -39.68 -23.02
N GLY A 157 -16.80 -40.65 -22.11
CA GLY A 157 -16.64 -40.40 -20.68
C GLY A 157 -15.29 -40.85 -20.16
N ILE A 158 -14.80 -40.19 -19.11
CA ILE A 158 -13.47 -40.50 -18.55
C ILE A 158 -13.37 -41.93 -17.99
N ASN A 159 -14.51 -42.56 -17.69
CA ASN A 159 -14.58 -43.94 -17.21
C ASN A 159 -14.10 -44.98 -18.24
N SER A 160 -14.00 -44.63 -19.53
CA SER A 160 -13.45 -45.53 -20.55
C SER A 160 -11.92 -45.66 -20.48
N PHE A 161 -11.24 -44.78 -19.75
CA PHE A 161 -9.78 -44.72 -19.67
C PHE A 161 -9.20 -45.60 -18.54
N ARG A 162 -10.00 -46.49 -17.95
CA ARG A 162 -9.60 -47.40 -16.86
C ARG A 162 -8.27 -48.12 -17.13
N SER A 163 -8.04 -48.55 -18.37
CA SER A 163 -6.87 -49.34 -18.77
C SER A 163 -5.75 -48.53 -19.43
N HIS A 164 -5.99 -47.24 -19.69
CA HIS A 164 -5.08 -46.34 -20.43
C HIS A 164 -5.20 -44.93 -19.84
N SER A 165 -4.93 -44.78 -18.55
CA SER A 165 -5.10 -43.51 -17.83
C SER A 165 -4.16 -42.42 -18.37
N GLU A 166 -3.01 -42.80 -18.92
CA GLU A 166 -2.05 -41.92 -19.58
C GLU A 166 -2.66 -41.13 -20.75
N ASP A 167 -3.67 -41.68 -21.42
CA ASP A 167 -4.34 -41.02 -22.54
C ASP A 167 -5.29 -39.91 -22.09
N LEU A 168 -5.66 -39.83 -20.80
CA LEU A 168 -6.52 -38.78 -20.25
C LEU A 168 -5.91 -37.38 -20.44
N VAL A 169 -4.58 -37.29 -20.34
CA VAL A 169 -3.85 -36.04 -20.57
C VAL A 169 -4.05 -35.57 -22.01
N SER A 170 -3.84 -36.46 -22.98
CA SER A 170 -4.02 -36.19 -24.40
C SER A 170 -5.48 -35.93 -24.76
N TYR A 171 -6.41 -36.54 -24.04
CA TYR A 171 -7.86 -36.35 -24.20
C TYR A 171 -8.32 -34.95 -23.73
N LEU A 172 -7.86 -34.50 -22.56
CA LEU A 172 -8.35 -33.26 -21.94
C LEU A 172 -7.58 -32.01 -22.39
N THR A 173 -6.27 -32.13 -22.68
CA THR A 173 -5.40 -31.01 -23.02
C THR A 173 -5.91 -30.15 -24.18
N PRO A 174 -6.35 -30.71 -25.33
CA PRO A 174 -6.83 -29.91 -26.45
C PRO A 174 -8.02 -29.03 -26.04
N CYS A 175 -8.95 -29.59 -25.29
CA CYS A 175 -10.16 -28.90 -24.86
C CYS A 175 -9.87 -27.79 -23.84
N LEU A 176 -8.99 -28.07 -22.87
CA LEU A 176 -8.57 -27.08 -21.88
C LEU A 176 -7.82 -25.93 -22.55
N SER A 177 -6.92 -26.21 -23.49
CA SER A 177 -6.21 -25.18 -24.24
C SER A 177 -7.13 -24.35 -25.14
N GLU A 178 -8.10 -24.96 -25.82
CA GLU A 178 -9.08 -24.25 -26.65
C GLU A 178 -9.89 -23.24 -25.83
N VAL A 179 -10.39 -23.68 -24.67
CA VAL A 179 -11.19 -22.84 -23.78
C VAL A 179 -10.37 -21.64 -23.28
N LEU A 180 -9.10 -21.87 -22.94
CA LEU A 180 -8.20 -20.83 -22.40
C LEU A 180 -7.64 -19.88 -23.48
N CYS A 181 -7.56 -20.33 -24.74
CA CYS A 181 -7.14 -19.49 -25.86
C CYS A 181 -8.18 -18.42 -26.23
N SER A 182 -9.48 -18.67 -25.97
CA SER A 182 -10.55 -17.74 -26.38
C SER A 182 -10.51 -16.35 -25.72
N GLU A 183 -9.97 -16.25 -24.51
CA GLU A 183 -9.72 -14.98 -23.83
C GLU A 183 -8.23 -14.58 -23.87
N CYS A 184 -7.37 -15.40 -24.51
CA CYS A 184 -5.92 -15.40 -24.38
C CYS A 184 -5.45 -15.50 -22.91
N TRP A 185 -4.58 -16.47 -22.64
CA TRP A 185 -4.06 -16.76 -21.29
C TRP A 185 -3.49 -15.54 -20.52
N GLU A 186 -3.12 -14.46 -21.23
CA GLU A 186 -2.59 -13.21 -20.67
C GLU A 186 -3.59 -12.46 -19.77
N HIS A 187 -4.90 -12.59 -20.00
CA HIS A 187 -5.90 -11.88 -19.20
C HIS A 187 -6.36 -12.68 -17.96
N ILE A 188 -6.16 -14.00 -17.96
CA ILE A 188 -6.58 -14.88 -16.86
C ILE A 188 -5.45 -15.01 -15.83
N ASN A 189 -5.67 -14.47 -14.63
CA ASN A 189 -4.78 -14.74 -13.51
C ASN A 189 -4.97 -16.18 -13.02
N LYS A 190 -4.17 -17.11 -13.53
CA LYS A 190 -4.28 -18.54 -13.20
C LYS A 190 -4.23 -18.83 -11.70
N GLN A 191 -3.42 -18.10 -10.94
CA GLN A 191 -3.26 -18.30 -9.50
C GLN A 191 -4.51 -17.93 -8.69
N GLN A 192 -5.42 -17.14 -9.27
CA GLN A 192 -6.69 -16.72 -8.66
C GLN A 192 -7.90 -17.40 -9.31
N THR A 193 -7.69 -18.26 -10.31
CA THR A 193 -8.76 -18.90 -11.08
C THR A 193 -8.97 -20.33 -10.55
N PRO A 194 -10.04 -20.60 -9.78
CA PRO A 194 -10.34 -21.96 -9.36
C PRO A 194 -10.67 -22.85 -10.56
N LEU A 195 -10.20 -24.10 -10.50
CA LEU A 195 -10.53 -25.14 -11.46
C LEU A 195 -11.09 -26.34 -10.71
N PHE A 196 -12.31 -26.74 -11.06
CA PHE A 196 -13.01 -27.87 -10.46
C PHE A 196 -13.29 -28.95 -11.50
N LEU A 197 -13.05 -30.22 -11.17
CA LEU A 197 -13.45 -31.38 -11.97
C LEU A 197 -14.41 -32.26 -11.17
N GLY A 198 -15.65 -32.33 -11.65
CA GLY A 198 -16.70 -33.18 -11.11
C GLY A 198 -16.95 -34.37 -12.02
N ALA A 199 -16.62 -35.58 -11.56
CA ALA A 199 -16.97 -36.80 -12.25
C ALA A 199 -18.32 -37.34 -11.79
N THR A 200 -19.20 -37.72 -12.72
CA THR A 200 -20.61 -38.02 -12.42
C THR A 200 -20.91 -39.52 -12.37
N ALA A 201 -22.12 -39.93 -12.79
CA ALA A 201 -22.65 -41.29 -12.65
C ALA A 201 -21.73 -42.38 -13.21
N GLY A 202 -21.07 -42.15 -14.36
CA GLY A 202 -20.18 -43.14 -14.97
C GLY A 202 -19.02 -43.54 -14.07
N MET A 203 -18.42 -42.57 -13.37
CA MET A 203 -17.33 -42.83 -12.44
C MET A 203 -17.82 -43.39 -11.11
N ARG A 204 -19.05 -43.08 -10.67
CA ARG A 204 -19.67 -43.74 -9.51
C ARG A 204 -19.81 -45.24 -9.76
N ILE A 205 -20.36 -45.60 -10.92
CA ILE A 205 -20.48 -46.99 -11.37
C ILE A 205 -19.10 -47.63 -11.44
N LEU A 206 -18.12 -46.99 -12.09
CA LEU A 206 -16.77 -47.54 -12.17
C LEU A 206 -16.18 -47.80 -10.78
N ARG A 207 -16.30 -46.85 -9.84
CA ARG A 207 -15.78 -47.02 -8.48
C ARG A 207 -16.40 -48.18 -7.72
N ASP A 208 -17.69 -48.47 -7.96
CA ASP A 208 -18.39 -49.58 -7.30
C ASP A 208 -17.94 -50.95 -7.84
N PHE A 209 -17.61 -51.05 -9.13
CA PHE A 209 -17.15 -52.29 -9.77
C PHE A 209 -15.63 -52.45 -9.77
N ASP A 210 -14.89 -51.35 -9.76
CA ASP A 210 -13.44 -51.25 -9.84
C ASP A 210 -12.95 -49.95 -9.22
N LYS A 211 -12.75 -50.01 -7.91
CA LYS A 211 -12.27 -48.88 -7.14
C LYS A 211 -10.87 -48.44 -7.58
N GLU A 212 -9.97 -49.38 -7.85
CA GLU A 212 -8.57 -49.10 -8.18
C GLU A 212 -8.45 -48.33 -9.50
N GLY A 213 -9.16 -48.73 -10.55
CA GLY A 213 -9.15 -47.98 -11.82
C GLY A 213 -9.86 -46.63 -11.73
N ALA A 214 -10.91 -46.51 -10.91
CA ALA A 214 -11.54 -45.22 -10.66
C ALA A 214 -10.60 -44.24 -9.94
N ASP A 215 -9.90 -44.72 -8.91
CA ASP A 215 -8.92 -43.94 -8.15
C ASP A 215 -7.73 -43.56 -9.03
N LEU A 216 -7.23 -44.48 -9.88
CA LEU A 216 -6.16 -44.22 -10.84
C LEU A 216 -6.51 -43.09 -11.82
N ILE A 217 -7.72 -43.12 -12.40
CA ILE A 217 -8.21 -42.06 -13.30
C ILE A 217 -8.21 -40.71 -12.59
N LEU A 218 -8.74 -40.64 -11.36
CA LEU A 218 -8.80 -39.39 -10.61
C LEU A 218 -7.41 -38.88 -10.24
N GLU A 219 -6.49 -39.77 -9.85
CA GLU A 219 -5.11 -39.42 -9.54
C GLU A 219 -4.37 -38.90 -10.76
N THR A 220 -4.50 -39.54 -11.92
CA THR A 220 -3.89 -39.05 -13.17
C THR A 220 -4.43 -37.66 -13.55
N LEU A 221 -5.74 -37.44 -13.42
CA LEU A 221 -6.33 -36.12 -13.68
C LEU A 221 -5.87 -35.07 -12.66
N ARG A 222 -5.77 -35.42 -11.37
CA ARG A 222 -5.23 -34.52 -10.34
C ARG A 222 -3.80 -34.12 -10.66
N GLU A 223 -2.94 -35.09 -10.92
CA GLU A 223 -1.53 -34.86 -11.22
C GLU A 223 -1.38 -33.97 -12.45
N TYR A 224 -2.10 -34.28 -13.53
CA TYR A 224 -2.13 -33.47 -14.73
C TYR A 224 -2.57 -32.02 -14.45
N LEU A 225 -3.68 -31.83 -13.74
CA LEU A 225 -4.20 -30.49 -13.46
C LEU A 225 -3.24 -29.69 -12.58
N ILE A 226 -2.63 -30.30 -11.56
CA ILE A 226 -1.68 -29.65 -10.66
C ILE A 226 -0.37 -29.30 -11.37
N THR A 227 0.17 -30.22 -12.17
CA THR A 227 1.52 -30.07 -12.74
C THR A 227 1.54 -29.34 -14.08
N ASN A 228 0.49 -29.42 -14.90
CA ASN A 228 0.50 -28.88 -16.26
C ASN A 228 -0.26 -27.56 -16.45
N THR A 229 -1.14 -27.14 -15.53
CA THR A 229 -2.06 -26.01 -15.80
C THR A 229 -1.72 -24.71 -15.04
N SER A 230 -0.95 -24.83 -13.96
CA SER A 230 -0.63 -23.73 -13.01
C SER A 230 -1.84 -23.11 -12.30
N PHE A 231 -3.03 -23.73 -12.35
CA PHE A 231 -4.18 -23.36 -11.52
C PHE A 231 -4.00 -23.88 -10.07
N PRO A 232 -4.58 -23.21 -9.06
CA PRO A 232 -4.51 -23.61 -7.66
C PRO A 232 -5.42 -24.82 -7.36
N VAL A 233 -5.15 -25.96 -8.00
CA VAL A 233 -5.93 -27.19 -7.87
C VAL A 233 -5.48 -27.95 -6.63
N THR A 234 -6.45 -28.34 -5.81
CA THR A 234 -6.25 -29.22 -4.65
C THR A 234 -6.86 -30.60 -4.90
N HIS A 235 -6.58 -31.54 -4.01
CA HIS A 235 -7.13 -32.89 -4.11
C HIS A 235 -8.67 -32.91 -4.09
N ASP A 236 -9.29 -31.98 -3.34
CA ASP A 236 -10.74 -31.90 -3.20
C ASP A 236 -11.43 -31.29 -4.43
N ASP A 237 -10.68 -30.65 -5.33
CA ASP A 237 -11.21 -30.04 -6.54
C ASP A 237 -11.44 -31.06 -7.66
N VAL A 238 -10.87 -32.25 -7.54
CA VAL A 238 -11.02 -33.34 -8.51
C VAL A 238 -11.65 -34.54 -7.81
N LYS A 239 -12.95 -34.76 -8.02
CA LYS A 239 -13.69 -35.80 -7.30
C LYS A 239 -14.89 -36.35 -8.05
N ILE A 240 -15.28 -37.57 -7.66
CA ILE A 240 -16.57 -38.14 -8.04
C ILE A 240 -17.64 -37.51 -7.16
N ILE A 241 -18.55 -36.75 -7.76
CA ILE A 241 -19.65 -36.10 -7.05
C ILE A 241 -20.79 -37.08 -6.77
N THR A 242 -21.48 -36.88 -5.65
CA THR A 242 -22.68 -37.66 -5.34
C THR A 242 -23.85 -37.17 -6.19
N GLY A 243 -24.83 -38.04 -6.44
CA GLY A 243 -26.03 -37.64 -7.20
C GLY A 243 -26.81 -36.50 -6.54
N GLU A 244 -26.79 -36.44 -5.20
CA GLU A 244 -27.37 -35.32 -4.46
C GLU A 244 -26.66 -34.00 -4.76
N LYS A 245 -25.31 -33.99 -4.72
CA LYS A 245 -24.52 -32.78 -5.04
C LYS A 245 -24.70 -32.37 -6.50
N GLU A 246 -24.71 -33.33 -7.41
CA GLU A 246 -24.99 -33.10 -8.83
C GLU A 246 -26.39 -32.47 -9.02
N GLY A 247 -27.40 -32.98 -8.32
CA GLY A 247 -28.77 -32.44 -8.35
C GLY A 247 -28.87 -31.03 -7.75
N ILE A 248 -28.21 -30.76 -6.62
CA ILE A 248 -28.16 -29.42 -6.01
C ILE A 248 -27.46 -28.43 -6.95
N SER A 249 -26.31 -28.79 -7.50
CA SER A 249 -25.58 -27.95 -8.47
C SER A 249 -26.41 -27.67 -9.72
N GLY A 250 -27.16 -28.66 -10.21
CA GLY A 250 -28.09 -28.49 -11.33
C GLY A 250 -29.25 -27.55 -10.99
N TRP A 251 -29.85 -27.69 -9.81
CA TRP A 251 -30.92 -26.80 -9.33
C TRP A 251 -30.43 -25.37 -9.15
N ILE A 252 -29.25 -25.16 -8.55
CA ILE A 252 -28.63 -23.85 -8.42
C ILE A 252 -28.40 -23.25 -9.80
N SER A 253 -27.75 -23.99 -10.72
CA SER A 253 -27.48 -23.53 -12.08
C SER A 253 -28.76 -23.11 -12.82
N ALA A 254 -29.84 -23.89 -12.70
CA ALA A 254 -31.11 -23.59 -13.35
C ALA A 254 -31.79 -22.33 -12.80
N ASN A 255 -31.74 -22.10 -11.48
CA ASN A 255 -32.39 -20.97 -10.84
C ASN A 255 -31.54 -19.70 -10.85
N PHE A 256 -30.21 -19.84 -10.87
CA PHE A 256 -29.28 -18.71 -10.98
C PHE A 256 -29.36 -18.01 -12.35
N LEU A 257 -29.81 -18.73 -13.39
CA LEU A 257 -30.06 -18.17 -14.72
C LEU A 257 -31.43 -17.46 -14.84
N ILE A 258 -32.28 -17.48 -13.81
CA ILE A 258 -33.57 -16.80 -13.82
C ILE A 258 -33.37 -15.38 -13.24
N PRO A 259 -33.63 -14.30 -14.00
CA PRO A 259 -33.34 -12.91 -13.60
C PRO A 259 -34.03 -12.39 -12.33
N ASN A 260 -34.84 -13.20 -11.64
CA ASN A 260 -35.75 -12.76 -10.57
C ASN A 260 -35.54 -13.47 -9.22
N TYR A 261 -34.50 -14.30 -9.03
CA TYR A 261 -34.38 -15.06 -7.78
C TYR A 261 -33.74 -14.28 -6.60
N THR A 262 -33.17 -13.10 -6.85
CA THR A 262 -32.49 -12.27 -5.82
C THR A 262 -32.95 -10.81 -5.80
N ARG A 263 -34.25 -10.56 -6.00
CA ARG A 263 -34.85 -9.25 -5.71
C ARG A 263 -36.01 -9.35 -4.75
#